data_AF-A0A395JTG6-F1
#
_entry.id   AF-A0A395JTG6-F1
#
_cell.length_a   1.000
_cell.length_b   1.000
_cell.length_c   1.000
_cell.angle_alpha   90.00
_cell.angle_beta   90.00
_cell.angle_gamma   90.00
#
_symmetry.space_group_name_H-M   'P 1'
#
loop_
_entity.id
_entity.type
_entity.pdbx_description
1 polymer ?
#
loop_
_entity_poly.entity_id
_entity_poly.type
_entity_poly.pdbx_seq_one_letter_code
_entity_poly.pdbx_strand_id
1 'polypeptide(L)'
;MKYRQLTKEQFESLHQEFARFLASQSIDVNEWNQIKKEKPHVAEEEMNVFSDVVWDDVLQKTNYVEHFSKTSANLFKCDKDEIHRIAIKVTWDINLLEQKGFEWLMQNPMDNSVEIFRGSKPYNTERNIEIFDLIEKGSSISKGEIFEYFNQLIS
;
A
#
# COMPACT_ATOMS: atom_id res chain seq x y z
N MET A 1 -14.15 8.44 8.82
CA MET A 1 -12.78 8.13 8.40
C MET A 1 -12.85 7.03 7.37
N LYS A 2 -12.22 7.23 6.21
CA LYS A 2 -12.25 6.33 5.06
C LYS A 2 -11.14 5.28 5.15
N TYR A 3 -9.98 5.69 5.62
CA TYR A 3 -8.78 4.84 5.81
C TYR A 3 -8.41 4.75 7.27
N ARG A 4 -7.33 4.04 7.63
CA ARG A 4 -6.79 4.13 8.99
C ARG A 4 -6.10 5.47 9.21
N GLN A 5 -6.10 5.95 10.45
CA GLN A 5 -5.28 7.10 10.83
C GLN A 5 -3.79 6.79 10.57
N LEU A 6 -3.05 7.79 10.10
CA LEU A 6 -1.60 7.69 9.96
C LEU A 6 -0.95 7.37 11.30
N THR A 7 0.13 6.59 11.28
CA THR A 7 0.90 6.34 12.52
C THR A 7 1.63 7.61 12.94
N LYS A 8 2.10 7.63 14.19
CA LYS A 8 2.88 8.76 14.71
C LYS A 8 4.09 9.08 13.83
N GLU A 9 4.82 8.07 13.38
CA GLU A 9 5.99 8.21 12.52
C GLU A 9 5.62 8.79 11.15
N GLN A 10 4.45 8.42 10.61
CA GLN A 10 3.94 8.98 9.36
C GLN A 10 3.52 10.44 9.52
N PHE A 11 2.92 10.83 10.65
CA PHE A 11 2.66 12.25 10.94
C PHE A 11 3.96 13.05 11.12
N GLU A 12 4.96 12.49 11.80
CA GLU A 12 6.26 13.15 11.99
C GLU A 12 6.98 13.36 10.66
N SER A 13 6.91 12.40 9.73
CA SER A 13 7.50 12.58 8.39
C SER A 13 6.74 13.58 7.53
N LEU A 14 5.44 13.77 7.78
CA LEU A 14 4.53 14.68 7.06
C LEU A 14 4.18 15.95 7.85
N HIS A 15 5.00 16.35 8.83
CA HIS A 15 4.68 17.46 9.73
C HIS A 15 4.49 18.80 9.00
N GLN A 16 5.20 19.02 7.89
CA GLN A 16 5.08 20.25 7.10
C GLN A 16 3.77 20.27 6.31
N GLU A 17 3.40 19.15 5.72
CA GLU A 17 2.15 18.94 5.01
C GLU A 17 0.97 19.07 5.97
N PHE A 18 1.08 18.50 7.17
CA PHE A 18 0.06 18.61 8.21
C PHE A 18 -0.11 20.06 8.69
N ALA A 19 1.00 20.79 8.91
CA ALA A 19 0.92 22.20 9.26
C ALA A 19 0.25 23.05 8.16
N ARG A 20 0.55 22.77 6.89
CA ARG A 20 -0.12 23.44 5.75
C ARG A 20 -1.60 23.08 5.66
N PHE A 21 -1.95 21.82 5.94
CA PHE A 21 -3.33 21.36 6.00
C PHE A 21 -4.12 22.12 7.08
N LEU A 22 -3.59 22.20 8.31
CA LEU A 22 -4.22 22.97 9.39
C LEU A 22 -4.36 24.46 9.01
N ALA A 23 -3.30 25.06 8.45
CA ALA A 23 -3.34 26.46 8.01
C ALA A 23 -4.39 26.71 6.91
N SER A 24 -4.62 25.74 6.01
CA SER A 24 -5.68 25.84 4.98
C SER A 24 -7.09 25.89 5.57
N GLN A 25 -7.24 25.39 6.80
CA GLN A 25 -8.47 25.46 7.60
C GLN A 25 -8.46 26.64 8.58
N SER A 26 -7.52 27.59 8.40
CA SER A 26 -7.30 28.75 9.25
C SER A 26 -6.89 28.43 10.70
N ILE A 27 -6.40 27.20 10.95
CA ILE A 27 -5.91 26.78 12.26
C ILE A 27 -4.40 27.07 12.36
N ASP A 28 -4.03 28.01 13.20
CA ASP A 28 -2.62 28.31 13.49
C ASP A 28 -2.06 27.44 14.64
N VAL A 29 -0.78 27.62 14.97
CA VAL A 29 -0.11 26.85 16.03
C VAL A 29 -0.71 27.10 17.42
N ASN A 30 -1.20 28.31 17.70
CA ASN A 30 -1.77 28.66 19.00
C ASN A 30 -3.14 28.00 19.14
N GLU A 31 -3.98 28.12 18.11
CA GLU A 31 -5.29 27.48 18.05
C GLU A 31 -5.14 25.96 18.10
N TRP A 32 -4.21 25.38 17.35
CA TRP A 32 -3.95 23.94 17.40
C TRP A 32 -3.54 23.46 18.80
N ASN A 33 -2.69 24.22 19.50
CA ASN A 33 -2.31 23.91 20.87
C ASN A 33 -3.51 24.00 21.83
N GLN A 34 -4.42 24.95 21.62
CA GLN A 34 -5.65 25.05 22.40
C GLN A 34 -6.62 23.89 22.10
N ILE A 35 -6.83 23.56 20.82
CA ILE A 35 -7.68 22.43 20.38
C ILE A 35 -7.21 21.13 21.02
N LYS A 36 -5.91 20.82 20.96
CA LYS A 36 -5.36 19.61 21.60
C LYS A 36 -5.64 19.54 23.11
N LYS A 37 -5.67 20.68 23.80
CA LYS A 37 -5.89 20.75 25.25
C LYS A 37 -7.36 20.70 25.63
N GLU A 38 -8.20 21.45 24.92
CA GLU A 38 -9.60 21.71 25.31
C GLU A 38 -10.60 20.85 24.53
N LYS A 39 -10.24 20.42 23.32
CA LYS A 39 -11.10 19.68 22.38
C LYS A 39 -10.34 18.53 21.72
N PRO A 40 -9.86 17.53 22.49
CA PRO A 40 -9.08 16.42 21.95
C PRO A 40 -9.80 15.62 20.85
N HIS A 41 -11.13 15.53 20.90
CA HIS A 41 -11.94 14.91 19.83
C HIS A 41 -11.83 15.66 18.50
N VAL A 42 -11.79 17.00 18.52
CA VAL A 42 -11.57 17.80 17.31
C VAL A 42 -10.15 17.60 16.79
N ALA A 43 -9.15 17.53 17.67
CA ALA A 43 -7.79 17.21 17.25
C ALA A 43 -7.71 15.86 16.53
N GLU A 44 -8.38 14.85 17.06
CA GLU A 44 -8.46 13.52 16.45
C GLU A 44 -9.19 13.54 15.10
N GLU A 45 -10.28 14.30 14.98
CA GLU A 45 -10.99 14.49 13.72
C GLU A 45 -10.08 15.15 12.65
N GLU A 46 -9.34 16.20 13.00
CA GLU A 46 -8.40 16.85 12.08
C GLU A 46 -7.29 15.90 11.60
N MET A 47 -6.78 15.07 12.51
CA MET A 47 -5.81 14.03 12.18
C MET A 47 -6.41 12.96 11.27
N ASN A 48 -7.66 12.57 11.48
CA ASN A 48 -8.37 11.61 10.64
C ASN A 48 -8.61 12.16 9.23
N VAL A 49 -9.07 13.41 9.11
CA VAL A 49 -9.30 14.05 7.80
C VAL A 49 -7.98 14.18 7.03
N PHE A 50 -6.90 14.61 7.70
CA PHE A 50 -5.59 14.65 7.06
C PHE A 50 -5.12 13.27 6.60
N SER A 51 -5.31 12.25 7.45
CA SER A 51 -4.97 10.87 7.10
C SER A 51 -5.72 10.40 5.86
N ASP A 52 -7.02 10.70 5.78
CA ASP A 52 -7.84 10.36 4.62
C ASP A 52 -7.31 11.03 3.33
N VAL A 53 -6.94 12.32 3.40
CA VAL A 53 -6.36 13.06 2.27
C VAL A 53 -5.03 12.46 1.81
N VAL A 54 -4.14 12.15 2.74
CA VAL A 54 -2.82 11.56 2.43
C VAL A 54 -2.99 10.19 1.79
N TRP A 55 -3.86 9.34 2.33
CA TRP A 55 -4.12 8.03 1.75
C TRP A 55 -4.72 8.12 0.35
N ASP A 56 -5.70 8.99 0.13
CA ASP A 56 -6.26 9.18 -1.21
C ASP A 56 -5.19 9.63 -2.21
N ASP A 57 -4.31 10.58 -1.86
CA ASP A 57 -3.22 11.02 -2.75
C ASP A 57 -2.23 9.90 -3.09
N VAL A 58 -1.85 9.09 -2.09
CA VAL A 58 -0.94 7.94 -2.27
C VAL A 58 -1.58 6.85 -3.13
N LEU A 59 -2.82 6.47 -2.83
CA LEU A 59 -3.52 5.37 -3.50
C LEU A 59 -3.89 5.72 -4.94
N GLN A 60 -4.21 7.00 -5.20
CA GLN A 60 -4.46 7.50 -6.54
C GLN A 60 -3.25 7.34 -7.48
N LYS A 61 -2.03 7.44 -6.93
CA LYS A 61 -0.76 7.29 -7.68
C LYS A 61 -0.22 5.84 -7.66
N THR A 62 -0.78 4.99 -6.81
CA THR A 62 -0.36 3.60 -6.66
C THR A 62 -0.80 2.77 -7.86
N ASN A 63 0.14 2.37 -8.71
CA ASN A 63 -0.13 1.48 -9.85
C ASN A 63 0.15 0.01 -9.54
N TYR A 64 0.97 -0.26 -8.53
CA TYR A 64 1.36 -1.63 -8.16
C TYR A 64 1.44 -1.77 -6.65
N VAL A 65 0.98 -2.92 -6.16
CA VAL A 65 1.21 -3.37 -4.79
C VAL A 65 1.67 -4.82 -4.82
N GLU A 66 2.50 -5.20 -3.86
CA GLU A 66 3.03 -6.54 -3.75
C GLU A 66 3.06 -7.02 -2.31
N HIS A 67 2.82 -8.32 -2.12
CA HIS A 67 2.88 -8.95 -0.82
C HIS A 67 3.73 -10.21 -0.93
N PHE A 68 4.87 -10.20 -0.25
CA PHE A 68 5.73 -11.35 -0.11
C PHE A 68 5.47 -12.06 1.23
N SER A 69 5.57 -13.38 1.17
CA SER A 69 5.63 -14.27 2.32
C SER A 69 6.80 -15.23 2.11
N LYS A 70 7.09 -16.11 3.08
CA LYS A 70 8.24 -17.02 2.96
C LYS A 70 8.25 -17.82 1.66
N THR A 71 7.14 -18.38 1.23
CA THR A 71 7.08 -19.28 0.05
C THR A 71 6.15 -18.81 -1.05
N SER A 72 5.58 -17.61 -0.93
CA SER A 72 4.68 -17.09 -1.96
C SER A 72 4.77 -15.57 -2.11
N ALA A 73 4.45 -15.09 -3.31
CA ALA A 73 4.33 -13.68 -3.63
C ALA A 73 2.99 -13.42 -4.32
N ASN A 74 2.38 -12.29 -3.99
CA ASN A 74 1.21 -11.77 -4.68
C ASN A 74 1.57 -10.42 -5.26
N LEU A 75 1.56 -10.33 -6.57
CA LEU A 75 1.91 -9.13 -7.32
C LEU A 75 0.63 -8.59 -7.94
N PHE A 76 0.35 -7.32 -7.71
CA PHE A 76 -0.87 -6.69 -8.20
C PHE A 76 -0.54 -5.48 -9.07
N LYS A 77 -1.23 -5.38 -10.19
CA LYS A 77 -1.30 -4.18 -11.02
C LYS A 77 -2.70 -3.59 -10.88
N CYS A 78 -2.75 -2.35 -10.44
CA CYS A 78 -3.96 -1.63 -10.09
C CYS A 78 -4.31 -0.66 -11.22
N ASP A 79 -5.04 -1.16 -12.23
CA ASP A 79 -5.51 -0.30 -13.31
C ASP A 79 -6.73 0.51 -12.84
N LYS A 80 -7.37 1.27 -13.74
CA LYS A 80 -8.43 2.19 -13.36
C LYS A 80 -9.70 1.47 -12.89
N ASP A 81 -10.12 0.46 -13.65
CA ASP A 81 -11.43 -0.19 -13.49
C ASP A 81 -11.31 -1.64 -12.97
N GLU A 82 -10.11 -2.22 -13.02
CA GLU A 82 -9.84 -3.58 -12.54
C GLU A 82 -8.45 -3.72 -11.92
N ILE A 83 -8.27 -4.82 -11.18
CA ILE A 83 -6.99 -5.21 -10.62
C ILE A 83 -6.54 -6.55 -11.21
N HIS A 84 -5.30 -6.59 -11.67
CA HIS A 84 -4.65 -7.80 -12.14
C HIS A 84 -3.75 -8.36 -11.04
N ARG A 85 -3.72 -9.68 -10.91
CA ARG A 85 -2.89 -10.40 -9.95
C ARG A 85 -2.06 -11.46 -10.65
N ILE A 86 -0.80 -11.55 -10.24
CA ILE A 86 0.08 -12.70 -10.44
C ILE A 86 0.37 -13.27 -9.05
N ALA A 87 -0.05 -14.50 -8.79
CA ALA A 87 0.27 -15.24 -7.59
C ALA A 87 1.38 -16.24 -7.90
N ILE A 88 2.46 -16.18 -7.14
CA ILE A 88 3.62 -17.06 -7.27
C ILE A 88 3.71 -17.87 -6.00
N LYS A 89 3.92 -19.18 -6.11
CA LYS A 89 4.11 -20.07 -4.98
C LYS A 89 5.27 -21.02 -5.27
N VAL A 90 6.20 -21.11 -4.33
CA VAL A 90 7.30 -22.08 -4.36
C VAL A 90 6.91 -23.26 -3.46
N THR A 91 7.03 -24.48 -3.99
CA THR A 91 6.49 -25.69 -3.33
C THR A 91 7.39 -26.30 -2.27
N TRP A 92 8.65 -25.85 -2.17
CA TRP A 92 9.61 -26.27 -1.14
C TRP A 92 9.92 -25.14 -0.14
N ASP A 93 10.63 -25.48 0.94
CA ASP A 93 10.93 -24.54 2.03
C ASP A 93 12.03 -23.55 1.64
N ILE A 94 11.60 -22.37 1.18
CA ILE A 94 12.43 -21.21 0.89
C ILE A 94 11.91 -20.01 1.69
N ASN A 95 12.75 -19.00 1.87
CA ASN A 95 12.34 -17.72 2.43
C ASN A 95 12.53 -16.57 1.41
N LEU A 96 11.49 -16.25 0.66
CA LEU A 96 11.45 -15.13 -0.29
C LEU A 96 11.54 -13.75 0.37
N LEU A 97 11.38 -13.66 1.70
CA LEU A 97 11.63 -12.42 2.45
C LEU A 97 13.12 -12.17 2.68
N GLU A 98 13.96 -13.17 2.45
CA GLU A 98 15.42 -13.03 2.51
C GLU A 98 15.98 -12.88 1.10
N GLN A 99 17.04 -12.08 0.98
CA GLN A 99 17.70 -11.78 -0.29
C GLN A 99 18.03 -13.05 -1.11
N LYS A 100 18.56 -14.10 -0.45
CA LYS A 100 18.91 -15.36 -1.13
C LYS A 100 17.70 -16.07 -1.73
N GLY A 101 16.58 -16.10 -1.01
CA GLY A 101 15.37 -16.75 -1.49
C GLY A 101 14.74 -15.97 -2.64
N PHE A 102 14.73 -14.64 -2.53
CA PHE A 102 14.27 -13.76 -3.59
C PHE A 102 15.13 -13.90 -4.87
N GLU A 103 16.46 -13.84 -4.74
CA GLU A 103 17.38 -14.00 -5.87
C GLU A 103 17.23 -15.36 -6.55
N TRP A 104 17.04 -16.43 -5.78
CA TRP A 104 16.78 -17.75 -6.33
C TRP A 104 15.51 -17.77 -7.21
N LEU A 105 14.42 -17.15 -6.74
CA LEU A 105 13.17 -17.06 -7.52
C LEU A 105 13.39 -16.30 -8.84
N MET A 106 14.12 -15.19 -8.80
CA MET A 106 14.40 -14.39 -10.00
C MET A 106 15.32 -15.10 -10.99
N GLN A 107 16.19 -16.01 -10.53
CA GLN A 107 17.05 -16.82 -11.39
C GLN A 107 16.35 -18.07 -11.92
N ASN A 108 15.36 -18.60 -11.20
CA ASN A 108 14.67 -19.86 -11.49
C ASN A 108 13.14 -19.68 -11.59
N PRO A 109 12.62 -18.68 -12.32
CA PRO A 109 11.20 -18.33 -12.27
C PRO A 109 10.28 -19.37 -12.93
N MET A 110 10.83 -20.27 -13.76
CA MET A 110 10.13 -21.35 -14.46
C MET A 110 10.53 -22.74 -13.95
N ASP A 111 11.19 -22.81 -12.78
CA ASP A 111 11.50 -24.10 -12.16
C ASP A 111 10.21 -24.89 -11.88
N ASN A 112 10.28 -26.22 -11.93
CA ASN A 112 9.13 -27.10 -11.70
C ASN A 112 8.48 -26.92 -10.32
N SER A 113 9.21 -26.35 -9.36
CA SER A 113 8.70 -26.01 -8.03
C SER A 113 8.01 -24.66 -7.92
N VAL A 114 7.98 -23.86 -8.99
CA VAL A 114 7.34 -22.54 -9.04
C VAL A 114 5.99 -22.67 -9.73
N GLU A 115 4.92 -22.45 -8.96
CA GLU A 115 3.55 -22.38 -9.46
C GLU A 115 3.17 -20.90 -9.67
N ILE A 116 2.73 -20.55 -10.88
CA ILE A 116 2.29 -19.19 -11.23
C ILE A 116 0.83 -19.21 -11.65
N PHE A 117 0.02 -18.37 -11.01
CA PHE A 117 -1.40 -18.19 -11.31
C PHE A 117 -1.68 -16.74 -11.67
N ARG A 118 -2.44 -16.51 -12.74
CA ARG A 118 -2.89 -15.19 -13.15
C ARG A 118 -4.40 -15.06 -12.95
N GLY A 119 -4.83 -13.89 -12.52
CA GLY A 119 -6.25 -13.54 -12.50
C GLY A 119 -6.43 -12.04 -12.61
N SER A 120 -7.64 -11.63 -12.99
CA SER A 120 -8.09 -10.24 -12.83
C SER A 120 -9.49 -10.23 -12.25
N LYS A 121 -9.84 -9.12 -11.62
CA LYS A 121 -11.21 -8.83 -11.22
C LYS A 121 -11.49 -7.34 -11.34
N PRO A 122 -12.70 -6.93 -11.75
CA PRO A 122 -13.12 -5.55 -11.62
C PRO A 122 -13.19 -5.15 -10.13
N TYR A 123 -13.08 -3.86 -9.86
CA TYR A 123 -13.36 -3.35 -8.52
C TYR A 123 -14.87 -3.45 -8.22
N ASN A 124 -15.20 -3.96 -7.04
CA ASN A 124 -16.56 -4.04 -6.50
C ASN A 124 -16.92 -2.79 -5.68
N THR A 125 -15.91 -2.10 -5.13
CA THR A 125 -16.05 -0.82 -4.43
C THR A 125 -15.15 0.23 -5.08
N GLU A 126 -14.84 1.32 -4.37
CA GLU A 126 -13.85 2.29 -4.85
C GLU A 126 -12.47 1.64 -4.98
N ARG A 127 -11.79 1.87 -6.11
CA ARG A 127 -10.43 1.39 -6.39
C ARG A 127 -9.48 1.58 -5.20
N ASN A 128 -9.41 2.79 -4.64
CA ASN A 128 -8.48 3.09 -3.55
C ASN A 128 -8.82 2.30 -2.28
N ILE A 129 -10.09 2.03 -2.00
CA ILE A 129 -10.50 1.21 -0.85
C ILE A 129 -10.01 -0.23 -1.01
N GLU A 130 -10.14 -0.81 -2.20
CA GLU A 130 -9.64 -2.18 -2.44
C GLU A 130 -8.11 -2.27 -2.41
N ILE A 131 -7.41 -1.27 -2.94
CA ILE A 131 -5.94 -1.23 -2.86
C ILE A 131 -5.50 -1.07 -1.39
N PHE A 132 -6.19 -0.23 -0.63
CA PHE A 132 -5.91 -0.03 0.79
C PHE A 132 -6.13 -1.31 1.59
N ASP A 133 -7.20 -2.07 1.33
CA ASP A 133 -7.43 -3.38 1.95
C ASP A 133 -6.28 -4.37 1.68
N LEU A 134 -5.66 -4.33 0.50
CA LEU A 134 -4.45 -5.12 0.24
C LEU A 134 -3.26 -4.67 1.09
N ILE A 135 -3.09 -3.37 1.31
CA ILE A 135 -2.04 -2.82 2.17
C ILE A 135 -2.26 -3.22 3.63
N GLU A 136 -3.49 -3.13 4.13
CA GLU A 136 -3.84 -3.57 5.48
C GLU A 136 -3.63 -5.10 5.66
N LYS A 137 -3.68 -5.86 4.57
CA LYS A 137 -3.34 -7.29 4.53
C LYS A 137 -1.85 -7.59 4.38
N GLY A 138 -0.98 -6.58 4.47
CA GLY A 138 0.48 -6.73 4.44
C GLY A 138 1.13 -6.45 3.10
N SER A 139 0.39 -5.97 2.10
CA SER A 139 1.01 -5.55 0.83
C SER A 139 1.74 -4.22 1.00
N SER A 140 2.86 -4.07 0.30
CA SER A 140 3.59 -2.81 0.15
C SER A 140 3.37 -2.24 -1.25
N ILE A 141 3.32 -0.92 -1.37
CA ILE A 141 3.36 -0.23 -2.66
C ILE A 141 4.72 -0.48 -3.32
N SER A 142 4.72 -0.81 -4.61
CA SER A 142 5.95 -1.07 -5.36
C SER A 142 5.97 -0.33 -6.70
N LYS A 143 7.13 -0.39 -7.37
CA LYS A 143 7.32 0.18 -8.70
C LYS A 143 6.81 -0.73 -9.83
N GLY A 144 6.34 -1.94 -9.49
CA GLY A 144 5.83 -2.91 -10.47
C GLY A 144 6.88 -3.70 -11.23
N GLU A 145 8.16 -3.55 -10.92
CA GLU A 145 9.27 -4.22 -11.64
C GLU A 145 9.09 -5.75 -11.67
N ILE A 146 8.73 -6.34 -10.54
CA ILE A 146 8.54 -7.80 -10.40
C ILE A 146 7.27 -8.25 -11.11
N PHE A 147 6.18 -7.48 -10.98
CA PHE A 147 4.94 -7.76 -11.70
C PHE A 147 5.18 -7.80 -13.21
N GLU A 148 5.83 -6.76 -13.76
CA GLU A 148 6.06 -6.67 -15.20
C GLU A 148 7.05 -7.72 -15.70
N TYR A 149 8.07 -8.06 -14.91
CA TYR A 149 8.97 -9.18 -15.19
C TYR A 149 8.20 -10.51 -15.36
N PHE A 150 7.39 -10.89 -14.37
CA PHE A 150 6.62 -12.13 -14.45
C PHE A 150 5.52 -12.06 -15.51
N ASN A 151 4.88 -10.90 -15.69
CA ASN A 151 3.89 -10.69 -16.73
C ASN A 151 4.49 -10.93 -18.13
N GLN A 152 5.70 -10.44 -18.40
CA GLN A 152 6.41 -10.70 -19.66
C GLN A 152 6.82 -12.17 -19.83
N LEU A 153 7.25 -12.82 -18.74
CA LEU A 153 7.68 -14.22 -18.75
C LEU A 153 6.54 -15.19 -19.11
N ILE A 154 5.32 -14.90 -18.65
CA ILE A 154 4.13 -15.75 -18.84
C ILE A 154 3.21 -15.29 -19.97
N SER A 155 3.55 -14.20 -20.67
CA SER A 155 2.78 -13.68 -21.82
C SER A 155 3.02 -14.49 -23.10
#